data_AF-A0A1X1VW89-F1
#
_entry.id   AF-A0A1X1VW89-F1
#
_cell.length_a   1.000
_cell.length_b   1.000
_cell.length_c   1.000
_cell.angle_alpha   90.00
_cell.angle_beta   90.00
_cell.angle_gamma   90.00
#
_symmetry.space_group_name_H-M   'P 1'
#
loop_
_entity.id
_entity.type
_entity.pdbx_description
1 polymer ?
#
loop_
_entity_poly.entity_id
_entity_poly.type
_entity_poly.pdbx_seq_one_letter_code
_entity_poly.pdbx_strand_id
1 'polypeptide(L)'
;MGSPLLMAGMLAAQGVANSRRRKQAQRDEVPQWREQRLCTVIITDERLMCSRSDGTFTDFWFGYVTEFYPDLHSRTVTFAYGERCVPLQLAGPATVAIALWSAQALHGSAWVDDIRLHPLLSGGSGVSPLTSRPAIGAVR
;
A
#
# COMPACT_ATOMS: atom_id res chain seq x y z
N MET A 1 39.90 26.08 -39.63
CA MET A 1 39.33 27.05 -38.67
C MET A 1 37.92 26.59 -38.34
N GLY A 2 37.74 25.78 -37.29
CA GLY A 2 36.42 25.28 -36.88
C GLY A 2 35.62 26.39 -36.20
N SER A 3 34.39 26.63 -36.66
CA SER A 3 33.57 27.73 -36.16
C SER A 3 33.09 27.44 -34.73
N PRO A 4 33.43 28.29 -33.73
CA PRO A 4 33.03 28.10 -32.33
C PRO A 4 31.51 28.18 -32.14
N LEU A 5 30.80 28.87 -33.04
CA LEU A 5 29.35 28.94 -33.05
C LEU A 5 28.70 27.59 -33.38
N LEU A 6 29.31 26.79 -34.26
CA LEU A 6 28.80 25.47 -34.62
C LEU A 6 28.95 24.47 -33.45
N MET A 7 30.05 24.55 -32.72
CA MET A 7 30.27 23.73 -31.51
C MET A 7 29.28 24.07 -30.39
N ALA A 8 29.01 25.36 -30.17
CA ALA A 8 28.02 25.80 -29.18
C ALA A 8 26.60 25.33 -29.52
N GLY A 9 26.22 25.38 -30.81
CA GLY A 9 24.93 24.86 -31.28
C GLY A 9 24.75 23.36 -31.03
N MET A 10 25.80 22.57 -31.25
CA MET A 10 25.78 21.13 -30.96
C MET A 10 25.64 20.81 -29.47
N LEU A 11 26.29 21.56 -28.57
CA LEU A 11 26.19 21.34 -27.13
C LEU A 11 24.78 21.63 -26.58
N ALA A 12 24.12 22.68 -27.07
CA ALA A 12 22.75 23.00 -26.69
C ALA A 12 21.74 21.91 -27.13
N ALA A 13 21.95 21.33 -28.32
CA ALA A 13 21.12 20.23 -28.83
C ALA A 13 21.20 18.97 -27.95
N GLN A 14 22.38 18.66 -27.41
CA GLN A 14 22.57 17.49 -26.56
C GLN A 14 21.93 17.63 -25.17
N GLY A 15 21.94 18.83 -24.58
CA GLY A 15 21.30 19.10 -23.29
C GLY A 15 19.77 18.91 -23.33
N VAL A 16 19.13 19.39 -24.40
CA VAL A 16 17.68 19.23 -24.60
C VAL A 16 17.32 17.76 -24.81
N ALA A 17 18.10 17.01 -25.60
CA ALA A 17 17.86 15.58 -25.82
C ALA A 17 18.02 14.74 -24.54
N ASN A 18 19.02 15.05 -23.70
CA ASN A 18 19.27 14.32 -22.45
C ASN A 18 18.18 14.59 -21.40
N SER A 19 17.69 15.83 -21.31
CA SER A 19 16.59 16.20 -20.41
C SER A 19 15.27 15.50 -20.78
N ARG A 20 15.01 15.31 -22.08
CA ARG A 20 13.84 14.59 -22.58
C ARG A 20 13.90 13.10 -22.24
N ARG A 21 15.07 12.45 -22.40
CA ARG A 21 15.27 11.04 -22.01
C ARG A 21 15.10 10.81 -20.50
N ARG A 22 15.57 11.76 -19.66
CA ARG A 22 15.38 11.68 -18.20
C ARG A 22 13.92 11.84 -17.78
N LYS A 23 13.17 12.74 -18.43
CA LYS A 23 11.72 12.89 -18.24
C LYS A 23 10.93 11.70 -18.78
N GLN A 24 11.41 11.05 -19.83
CA GLN A 24 10.80 9.84 -20.38
C GLN A 24 11.07 8.62 -19.49
N ALA A 25 12.26 8.49 -18.93
CA ALA A 25 12.57 7.45 -17.93
C ALA A 25 11.74 7.58 -16.63
N GLN A 26 11.31 8.80 -16.27
CA GLN A 26 10.36 9.03 -15.16
C GLN A 26 8.90 8.68 -15.53
N ARG A 27 8.58 8.67 -16.84
CA ARG A 27 7.24 8.31 -17.35
C ARG A 27 7.14 6.82 -17.67
N ASP A 28 8.26 6.20 -18.02
CA ASP A 28 8.38 4.78 -18.35
C ASP A 28 8.74 3.91 -17.14
N GLU A 29 8.67 4.46 -15.91
CA GLU A 29 8.57 3.61 -14.72
C GLU A 29 7.22 2.91 -14.76
N VAL A 30 7.18 1.76 -15.43
CA VAL A 30 6.06 0.84 -15.43
C VAL A 30 5.59 0.68 -13.99
N PRO A 31 4.33 1.03 -13.66
CA PRO A 31 3.77 0.82 -12.34
C PRO A 31 3.82 -0.68 -12.04
N GLN A 32 4.80 -1.08 -11.24
CA GLN A 32 5.00 -2.45 -10.81
C GLN A 32 4.98 -2.46 -9.28
N TRP A 33 4.43 -3.52 -8.69
CA TRP A 33 4.45 -3.72 -7.24
C TRP A 33 5.89 -4.01 -6.80
N ARG A 34 6.63 -2.97 -6.40
CA ARG A 34 8.07 -3.07 -6.14
C ARG A 34 8.43 -3.60 -4.76
N GLU A 35 7.58 -3.36 -3.78
CA GLU A 35 7.88 -3.64 -2.37
C GLU A 35 6.95 -4.71 -1.80
N GLN A 36 7.40 -5.97 -1.87
CA GLN A 36 6.72 -7.11 -1.26
C GLN A 36 7.48 -7.54 -0.02
N ARG A 37 7.05 -7.05 1.15
CA ARG A 37 7.65 -7.38 2.45
C ARG A 37 6.61 -7.64 3.51
N LEU A 38 7.02 -8.45 4.50
CA LEU A 38 6.30 -8.53 5.76
C LEU A 38 6.50 -7.21 6.51
N CYS A 39 5.40 -6.58 6.91
CA CYS A 39 5.40 -5.38 7.73
C CYS A 39 4.38 -5.52 8.85
N THR A 40 4.62 -4.81 9.95
CA THR A 40 3.63 -4.59 10.99
C THR A 40 2.73 -3.46 10.54
N VAL A 41 1.41 -3.67 10.59
CA VAL A 41 0.41 -2.68 10.23
C VAL A 41 -0.35 -2.27 11.48
N ILE A 42 -0.41 -0.96 11.73
CA ILE A 42 -1.25 -0.36 12.77
C ILE A 42 -2.37 0.39 12.06
N ILE A 43 -3.60 0.18 12.52
CA ILE A 43 -4.78 0.88 12.02
C ILE A 43 -5.31 1.79 13.10
N THR A 44 -5.68 2.98 12.66
CA THR A 44 -6.41 3.98 13.44
C THR A 44 -7.71 4.32 12.71
N ASP A 45 -8.47 5.25 13.25
CA ASP A 45 -9.65 5.84 12.61
C ASP A 45 -9.29 6.74 11.40
N GLU A 46 -8.12 7.38 11.39
CA GLU A 46 -7.75 8.34 10.34
C GLU A 46 -6.72 7.81 9.34
N ARG A 47 -5.90 6.83 9.75
CA ARG A 47 -4.77 6.34 8.94
C ARG A 47 -4.33 4.91 9.24
N LEU A 48 -3.63 4.36 8.26
CA LEU A 48 -2.82 3.14 8.30
C LEU A 48 -1.35 3.50 8.50
N MET A 49 -0.64 2.76 9.36
CA MET A 49 0.81 2.88 9.52
C MET A 49 1.46 1.56 9.22
N CYS A 50 2.39 1.54 8.27
CA CYS A 50 3.13 0.34 7.89
C CYS A 50 4.60 0.48 8.31
N SER A 51 5.13 -0.50 9.03
CA SER A 51 6.55 -0.50 9.40
C SER A 51 7.44 -0.63 8.17
N ARG A 52 8.51 0.15 8.10
CA ARG A 52 9.53 0.11 7.06
C ARG A 52 10.77 -0.65 7.55
N SER A 53 11.64 -1.03 6.62
CA SER A 53 12.89 -1.75 6.89
C SER A 53 13.88 -0.98 7.78
N ASP A 54 13.75 0.34 7.87
CA ASP A 54 14.57 1.21 8.72
C ASP A 54 14.00 1.36 10.15
N GLY A 55 12.91 0.65 10.48
CA GLY A 55 12.24 0.73 11.77
C GLY A 55 11.31 1.93 11.91
N THR A 56 11.18 2.77 10.88
CA THR A 56 10.19 3.85 10.85
C THR A 56 8.82 3.36 10.41
N PHE A 57 7.80 4.18 10.57
CA PHE A 57 6.46 3.91 10.04
C PHE A 57 6.14 4.85 8.90
N THR A 58 5.56 4.30 7.83
CA THR A 58 4.99 5.07 6.73
C THR A 58 3.50 5.24 6.97
N ASP A 59 3.05 6.49 7.02
CA ASP A 59 1.65 6.85 7.22
C ASP A 59 0.88 6.89 5.89
N PHE A 60 -0.29 6.26 5.89
CA PHE A 60 -1.23 6.19 4.78
C PHE A 60 -2.60 6.70 5.25
N TRP A 61 -2.96 7.91 4.85
CA TRP A 61 -4.15 8.60 5.33
C TRP A 61 -5.40 8.18 4.55
N PHE A 62 -6.48 7.86 5.26
CA PHE A 62 -7.75 7.50 4.63
C PHE A 62 -8.35 8.66 3.83
N GLY A 63 -8.15 9.90 4.26
CA GLY A 63 -8.60 11.10 3.53
C GLY A 63 -7.99 11.29 2.14
N TYR A 64 -6.94 10.55 1.78
CA TYR A 64 -6.34 10.58 0.44
C TYR A 64 -6.68 9.35 -0.40
N VAL A 65 -7.43 8.39 0.13
CA VAL A 65 -7.83 7.20 -0.61
C VAL A 65 -8.83 7.60 -1.69
N THR A 66 -8.50 7.27 -2.94
CA THR A 66 -9.38 7.47 -4.09
C THR A 66 -10.16 6.21 -4.40
N GLU A 67 -9.55 5.03 -4.22
CA GLU A 67 -10.20 3.74 -4.49
C GLU A 67 -9.80 2.72 -3.43
N PHE A 68 -10.77 1.89 -3.06
CA PHE A 68 -10.66 0.85 -2.06
C PHE A 68 -11.14 -0.49 -2.62
N TYR A 69 -10.27 -1.49 -2.64
CA TYR A 69 -10.56 -2.82 -3.16
C TYR A 69 -10.22 -3.90 -2.12
N PRO A 70 -11.19 -4.26 -1.26
CA PRO A 70 -11.06 -5.42 -0.40
C PRO A 70 -11.38 -6.70 -1.19
N ASP A 71 -10.49 -7.71 -1.09
CA ASP A 71 -10.73 -9.07 -1.53
C ASP A 71 -10.51 -10.02 -0.36
N LEU A 72 -11.61 -10.38 0.31
CA LEU A 72 -11.60 -11.27 1.46
C LEU A 72 -11.28 -12.72 1.09
N HIS A 73 -11.52 -13.13 -0.15
CA HIS A 73 -11.26 -14.49 -0.62
C HIS A 73 -9.76 -14.70 -0.82
N SER A 74 -9.12 -13.76 -1.53
CA SER A 74 -7.66 -13.75 -1.72
C SER A 74 -6.90 -13.25 -0.48
N ARG A 75 -7.61 -12.70 0.52
CA ARG A 75 -7.07 -12.07 1.73
C ARG A 75 -6.11 -10.93 1.39
N THR A 76 -6.52 -10.11 0.45
CA THR A 76 -5.78 -8.94 -0.02
C THR A 76 -6.66 -7.70 0.08
N VAL A 77 -6.02 -6.55 0.27
CA VAL A 77 -6.69 -5.25 0.23
C VAL A 77 -5.78 -4.29 -0.49
N THR A 78 -6.36 -3.54 -1.44
CA THR A 78 -5.64 -2.54 -2.22
C THR A 78 -6.25 -1.17 -2.01
N PHE A 79 -5.41 -0.20 -1.69
CA PHE A 79 -5.74 1.21 -1.58
C PHE A 79 -5.05 1.96 -2.72
N ALA A 80 -5.82 2.71 -3.50
CA ALA A 80 -5.30 3.67 -4.45
C ALA A 80 -5.43 5.08 -3.88
N TYR A 81 -4.43 5.92 -4.13
CA TYR A 81 -4.36 7.31 -3.64
C TYR A 81 -4.27 8.32 -4.79
N GLY A 82 -4.65 7.91 -6.01
CA GLY A 82 -4.49 8.68 -7.24
C GLY A 82 -3.04 9.18 -7.41
N GLU A 83 -2.89 10.47 -7.73
CA GLU A 83 -1.59 11.14 -7.92
C GLU A 83 -0.92 11.56 -6.60
N ARG A 84 -1.57 11.39 -5.44
CA ARG A 84 -1.06 11.91 -4.16
C ARG A 84 -0.07 10.97 -3.48
N CYS A 85 -0.24 9.66 -3.63
CA CYS A 85 0.60 8.65 -3.00
C CYS A 85 0.67 7.38 -3.84
N VAL A 86 1.68 6.56 -3.58
CA VAL A 86 1.81 5.23 -4.20
C VAL A 86 0.70 4.30 -3.72
N PRO A 87 0.17 3.42 -4.57
CA PRO A 87 -0.84 2.45 -4.17
C PRO A 87 -0.27 1.49 -3.13
N LEU A 88 -1.08 1.15 -2.13
CA LEU A 88 -0.73 0.23 -1.05
C LEU A 88 -1.53 -1.05 -1.22
N GLN A 89 -0.84 -2.19 -1.28
CA GLN A 89 -1.47 -3.51 -1.22
C GLN A 89 -0.97 -4.25 0.02
N LEU A 90 -1.90 -4.77 0.80
CA LEU A 90 -1.63 -5.61 1.95
C LEU A 90 -2.23 -7.00 1.71
N ALA A 91 -1.49 -8.04 2.08
CA ALA A 91 -1.87 -9.43 1.88
C ALA A 91 -1.56 -10.26 3.12
N GLY A 92 -2.44 -11.21 3.43
CA GLY A 92 -2.26 -12.15 4.54
C GLY A 92 -3.48 -12.29 5.45
N PRO A 93 -3.38 -13.11 6.50
CA PRO A 93 -4.53 -13.43 7.36
C PRO A 93 -5.11 -12.21 8.08
N ALA A 94 -4.26 -11.27 8.49
CA ALA A 94 -4.68 -10.04 9.16
C ALA A 94 -5.44 -9.08 8.23
N THR A 95 -5.33 -9.26 6.90
CA THR A 95 -5.97 -8.39 5.91
C THR A 95 -7.48 -8.34 6.04
N VAL A 96 -8.12 -9.42 6.51
CA VAL A 96 -9.57 -9.44 6.72
C VAL A 96 -9.99 -8.41 7.76
N ALA A 97 -9.26 -8.34 8.89
CA ALA A 97 -9.50 -7.33 9.92
C ALA A 97 -9.12 -5.93 9.41
N ILE A 98 -8.02 -5.82 8.67
CA ILE A 98 -7.58 -4.55 8.06
C ILE A 98 -8.65 -3.99 7.12
N ALA A 99 -9.23 -4.84 6.26
CA ALA A 99 -10.28 -4.47 5.33
C ALA A 99 -11.53 -3.99 6.08
N LEU A 100 -11.95 -4.69 7.13
CA LEU A 100 -13.08 -4.29 7.97
C LEU A 100 -12.87 -2.91 8.60
N TRP A 101 -11.76 -2.72 9.32
CA TRP A 101 -11.51 -1.45 10.00
C TRP A 101 -11.29 -0.29 9.03
N SER A 102 -10.64 -0.55 7.89
CA SER A 102 -10.45 0.48 6.86
C SER A 102 -11.79 0.85 6.20
N ALA A 103 -12.68 -0.10 5.97
CA ALA A 103 -14.00 0.19 5.44
C ALA A 103 -14.87 0.99 6.42
N GLN A 104 -14.80 0.67 7.71
CA GLN A 104 -15.43 1.46 8.76
C GLN A 104 -14.88 2.90 8.80
N ALA A 105 -13.57 3.08 8.62
CA ALA A 105 -12.94 4.40 8.58
C ALA A 105 -13.33 5.21 7.31
N LEU A 106 -13.39 4.55 6.15
CA LEU A 106 -13.69 5.20 4.86
C LEU A 106 -15.18 5.49 4.65
N HIS A 107 -16.05 4.58 5.08
CA HIS A 107 -17.48 4.61 4.76
C HIS A 107 -18.37 4.78 6.00
N GLY A 108 -17.81 4.82 7.21
CA GLY A 108 -18.61 4.81 8.44
C GLY A 108 -19.52 3.59 8.48
N SER A 109 -20.74 3.72 9.02
CA SER A 109 -21.69 2.61 9.09
C SER A 109 -22.17 2.06 7.74
N ALA A 110 -21.96 2.80 6.64
CA ALA A 110 -22.37 2.37 5.30
C ALA A 110 -21.46 1.28 4.70
N TRP A 111 -20.37 0.89 5.37
CA TRP A 111 -19.51 -0.21 4.90
C TRP A 111 -20.27 -1.53 4.73
N VAL A 112 -21.36 -1.72 5.49
CA VAL A 112 -22.23 -2.90 5.45
C VAL A 112 -22.89 -3.07 4.09
N ASP A 113 -23.08 -1.98 3.34
CA ASP A 113 -23.69 -1.99 2.01
C ASP A 113 -22.70 -2.44 0.92
N ASP A 114 -21.40 -2.56 1.24
CA ASP A 114 -20.40 -3.09 0.30
C ASP A 114 -20.51 -4.62 0.22
N ILE A 115 -20.97 -5.10 -0.94
CA ILE A 115 -21.10 -6.52 -1.25
C ILE A 115 -19.78 -7.31 -1.08
N ARG A 116 -18.63 -6.65 -1.25
CA ARG A 116 -17.31 -7.27 -1.07
C ARG A 116 -17.02 -7.63 0.39
N LEU A 117 -17.69 -6.95 1.32
CA LEU A 117 -17.54 -7.12 2.78
C LEU A 117 -18.69 -7.94 3.40
N HIS A 118 -19.76 -8.22 2.66
CA HIS A 118 -20.86 -9.08 3.11
C HIS A 118 -20.42 -10.43 3.73
N PRO A 119 -19.35 -11.11 3.26
CA PRO A 119 -18.89 -12.34 3.91
C PRO A 119 -18.56 -12.18 5.41
N LEU A 120 -18.24 -10.96 5.87
CA LEU A 120 -18.01 -10.65 7.29
C LEU A 120 -19.30 -10.62 8.11
N LEU A 121 -20.42 -10.24 7.47
CA LEU A 121 -21.74 -10.18 8.11
C LEU A 121 -22.31 -11.58 8.32
N SER A 122 -22.02 -12.50 7.40
CA SER A 122 -22.40 -13.91 7.51
C SER A 122 -21.49 -14.71 8.47
N GLY A 123 -20.37 -14.13 8.90
CA GLY A 123 -19.29 -14.80 9.64
C GLY A 123 -19.48 -14.87 11.14
N GLY A 124 -20.57 -15.46 11.60
CA GLY A 124 -20.71 -15.86 13.00
C GLY A 124 -19.82 -17.07 13.33
N SER A 125 -18.95 -16.90 14.34
CA SER A 125 -18.37 -17.96 15.19
C SER A 125 -17.38 -18.94 14.55
N GLY A 126 -16.16 -18.46 14.31
CA GLY A 126 -14.99 -19.30 14.02
C GLY A 126 -13.74 -18.90 14.81
N VAL A 127 -13.88 -18.33 16.02
CA VAL A 127 -12.75 -18.22 16.93
C VAL A 127 -12.43 -19.62 17.42
N SER A 128 -11.46 -20.30 16.78
CA SER A 128 -10.78 -21.42 17.42
C SER A 128 -10.08 -20.87 18.66
N PRO A 129 -10.40 -21.36 19.88
CA PRO A 129 -9.61 -21.00 21.04
C PRO A 129 -8.19 -21.51 20.77
N LEU A 130 -7.25 -20.58 20.62
CA LEU A 130 -5.84 -20.89 20.77
C LEU A 130 -5.70 -21.44 22.19
N THR A 131 -5.67 -22.77 22.32
CA THR A 131 -5.22 -23.46 23.52
C THR A 131 -3.80 -23.00 23.78
N SER A 132 -3.65 -21.96 24.61
CA SER A 132 -2.38 -21.61 25.22
C SER A 132 -2.05 -22.73 26.18
N ARG A 133 -1.19 -23.67 25.76
CA ARG A 133 -0.63 -24.68 26.65
C ARG A 133 0.27 -23.93 27.65
N PRO A 134 -0.02 -23.90 28.96
CA PRO A 134 0.91 -23.31 29.91
C PRO A 134 2.16 -24.19 29.96
N ALA A 135 3.30 -23.63 29.58
CA ALA A 135 4.60 -24.22 29.86
C ALA A 135 4.95 -23.96 31.33
N ILE A 136 4.34 -24.72 32.24
CA ILE A 136 4.83 -24.80 33.63
C ILE A 136 5.81 -25.96 33.68
N GLY A 137 7.10 -25.61 33.68
CA GLY A 137 8.19 -26.53 33.94
C GLY A 137 8.09 -27.06 35.36
N ALA A 138 8.04 -28.38 35.50
CA ALA A 138 8.33 -29.05 36.75
C ALA A 138 9.84 -28.93 37.00
N VAL A 139 10.21 -28.10 37.99
CA VAL A 139 11.52 -28.20 38.63
C VAL A 139 11.38 -29.23 39.75
N ARG A 140 12.33 -30.16 39.75
CA ARG A 140 12.46 -31.30 40.67
C ARG A 140 12.60 -30.90 42.13
#